data_AF-P35018-F1
#
_entry.id   AF-P35018-F1
#
_cell.length_a   1.000
_cell.length_b   1.000
_cell.length_c   1.000
_cell.angle_alpha   90.00
_cell.angle_beta   90.00
_cell.angle_gamma   90.00
#
_symmetry.space_group_name_H-M   'P 1'
#
loop_
_entity.id
_entity.type
_entity.pdbx_description
1 polymer ?
#
loop_
_entity_poly.entity_id
_entity_poly.type
_entity_poly.pdbx_seq_one_letter_code
_entity_poly.pdbx_strand_id
1 'polypeptide(L)'
;SFQETRRVLTKAAFENHIDWLKGLKENVIIGRLIPAGTGFKQFYLYEYTKKNCEENIISLDPYNFEDNIIYKILTNQLEQNKRLN
;
A
#
# COMPACT_ATOMS: atom_id res chain seq x y z
N SER A 1 -9.09 -12.39 -17.50
CA SER A 1 -9.97 -12.82 -16.38
C SER A 1 -11.25 -13.50 -16.82
N PHE A 2 -11.56 -13.54 -18.12
CA PHE A 2 -12.90 -13.89 -18.59
C PHE A 2 -13.01 -15.32 -19.15
N GLN A 3 -12.00 -16.16 -18.91
CA GLN A 3 -12.05 -17.56 -19.30
C GLN A 3 -12.44 -18.41 -18.10
N GLU A 4 -13.23 -19.46 -18.36
CA GLU A 4 -13.63 -20.45 -17.35
C GLU A 4 -14.29 -19.84 -16.07
N THR A 5 -14.98 -18.70 -16.20
CA THR A 5 -15.52 -17.93 -15.05
C THR A 5 -16.29 -18.80 -14.05
N ARG A 6 -17.15 -19.70 -14.54
CA ARG A 6 -17.90 -20.63 -13.67
C ARG A 6 -16.97 -21.51 -12.85
N ARG A 7 -15.97 -22.14 -13.48
CA ARG A 7 -15.01 -23.05 -12.82
C ARG A 7 -14.19 -22.29 -11.77
N VAL A 8 -13.70 -21.11 -12.11
CA VAL A 8 -12.90 -20.27 -11.20
C VAL A 8 -13.71 -19.85 -9.98
N LEU A 9 -14.96 -19.38 -10.18
CA LEU A 9 -15.83 -18.96 -9.08
C LEU A 9 -16.23 -20.13 -8.17
N THR A 10 -16.58 -21.29 -8.74
CA THR A 10 -16.91 -22.48 -7.95
C THR A 10 -15.73 -22.93 -7.08
N LYS A 11 -14.51 -22.95 -7.66
CA LYS A 11 -13.31 -23.31 -6.92
C LYS A 11 -13.02 -22.33 -5.77
N ALA A 12 -13.07 -21.02 -6.05
CA ALA A 12 -12.83 -19.98 -5.04
C ALA A 12 -13.84 -20.02 -3.89
N ALA A 13 -15.13 -20.28 -4.18
CA ALA A 13 -16.17 -20.42 -3.16
C ALA A 13 -15.98 -21.67 -2.29
N PHE A 14 -15.51 -22.77 -2.87
CA PHE A 14 -15.24 -24.01 -2.13
C PHE A 14 -14.00 -23.89 -1.23
N GLU A 15 -12.95 -23.20 -1.71
CA GLU A 15 -11.68 -23.01 -0.99
C GLU A 15 -11.73 -21.86 0.04
N ASN A 16 -12.85 -21.12 0.14
CA ASN A 16 -12.95 -19.87 0.90
C ASN A 16 -11.82 -18.88 0.55
N HIS A 17 -11.54 -18.71 -0.74
CA HIS A 17 -10.43 -17.91 -1.22
C HIS A 17 -10.61 -16.43 -0.87
N ILE A 18 -9.60 -15.82 -0.21
CA ILE A 18 -9.58 -14.39 0.14
C ILE A 18 -8.79 -13.61 -0.92
N ASP A 19 -9.42 -12.58 -1.51
CA ASP A 19 -8.75 -11.64 -2.41
C ASP A 19 -8.43 -10.34 -1.67
N TRP A 20 -7.14 -9.99 -1.64
CA TRP A 20 -6.63 -8.79 -0.97
C TRP A 20 -6.66 -7.53 -1.84
N LEU A 21 -7.22 -7.59 -3.05
CA LEU A 21 -7.39 -6.47 -3.99
C LEU A 21 -6.07 -5.72 -4.27
N LYS A 22 -4.96 -6.45 -4.39
CA LYS A 22 -3.62 -5.85 -4.58
C LYS A 22 -3.28 -5.53 -6.03
N GLY A 23 -3.98 -6.12 -6.99
CA GLY A 23 -3.67 -5.96 -8.41
C GLY A 23 -4.40 -4.79 -9.07
N LEU A 24 -4.00 -4.48 -10.30
CA LEU A 24 -4.63 -3.40 -11.06
C LEU A 24 -6.07 -3.74 -11.41
N LYS A 25 -6.31 -4.97 -11.85
CA LYS A 25 -7.58 -5.38 -12.41
C LYS A 25 -8.68 -5.41 -11.36
N GLU A 26 -8.39 -5.90 -10.16
CA GLU A 26 -9.34 -5.98 -9.06
C GLU A 26 -9.75 -4.57 -8.61
N ASN A 27 -8.79 -3.64 -8.48
CA ASN A 27 -9.08 -2.26 -8.14
C ASN A 27 -9.93 -1.55 -9.21
N VAL A 28 -9.68 -1.81 -10.49
CA VAL A 28 -10.51 -1.30 -11.59
C VAL A 28 -11.93 -1.84 -11.52
N ILE A 29 -12.11 -3.14 -11.26
CA ILE A 29 -13.45 -3.74 -11.16
C ILE A 29 -14.25 -3.13 -9.99
N ILE A 30 -13.60 -2.89 -8.85
CA ILE A 30 -14.25 -2.33 -7.65
C ILE A 30 -14.46 -0.81 -7.75
N GLY A 31 -13.70 -0.12 -8.62
CA GLY A 31 -13.77 1.35 -8.78
C GLY A 31 -12.90 2.12 -7.77
N ARG A 32 -11.78 1.52 -7.32
CA ARG A 32 -10.78 2.17 -6.44
C ARG A 32 -9.58 2.65 -7.25
N LEU A 33 -8.78 3.55 -6.66
CA LEU A 33 -7.50 3.96 -7.24
C LEU A 33 -6.59 2.75 -7.44
N ILE A 34 -6.06 2.61 -8.66
CA ILE A 34 -5.12 1.54 -9.00
C ILE A 34 -3.76 1.76 -8.32
N PRO A 35 -3.01 0.69 -8.00
CA PRO A 35 -1.67 0.79 -7.40
C PRO A 35 -0.60 1.20 -8.44
N ALA A 36 -0.91 2.18 -9.28
CA ALA A 36 -0.04 2.70 -10.33
C ALA A 36 -0.33 4.19 -10.57
N GLY A 37 0.62 4.90 -11.17
CA GLY A 37 0.48 6.34 -11.45
C GLY A 37 0.18 7.15 -10.19
N THR A 38 -0.88 7.96 -10.23
CA THR A 38 -1.31 8.80 -9.10
C THR A 38 -1.71 7.99 -7.85
N GLY A 39 -2.25 6.78 -8.02
CA GLY A 39 -2.64 5.90 -6.91
C GLY A 39 -1.45 5.19 -6.24
N PHE A 40 -0.25 5.23 -6.84
CA PHE A 40 0.94 4.55 -6.31
C PHE A 40 1.33 5.06 -4.92
N LYS A 41 1.24 6.37 -4.67
CA LYS A 41 1.61 6.97 -3.38
C LYS A 41 0.74 6.45 -2.23
N GLN A 42 -0.57 6.38 -2.45
CA GLN A 42 -1.52 5.87 -1.45
C GLN A 42 -1.31 4.37 -1.21
N PHE A 43 -1.09 3.60 -2.26
CA PHE A 43 -0.78 2.17 -2.13
C PHE A 43 0.52 1.93 -1.37
N TYR A 44 1.59 2.64 -1.72
CA TYR A 44 2.89 2.53 -1.04
C TYR A 44 2.80 2.95 0.42
N LEU A 45 2.09 4.05 0.72
CA LEU A 45 1.83 4.45 2.11
C LEU A 45 1.09 3.34 2.86
N TYR A 46 0.00 2.79 2.31
CA TYR A 46 -0.72 1.70 2.95
C TYR A 46 0.14 0.46 3.21
N GLU A 47 0.96 0.04 2.25
CA GLU A 47 1.86 -1.11 2.42
C GLU A 47 3.00 -0.80 3.41
N TYR A 48 3.52 0.43 3.41
CA TYR A 48 4.49 0.87 4.40
C TYR A 48 3.87 0.88 5.80
N THR A 49 2.67 1.45 5.96
CA THR A 49 2.02 1.50 7.27
C THR A 49 1.68 0.11 7.76
N LYS A 50 1.12 -0.74 6.90
CA LYS A 50 0.85 -2.14 7.23
C LYS A 50 2.09 -2.90 7.71
N LYS A 51 3.27 -2.62 7.15
CA LYS A 51 4.54 -3.21 7.60
C LYS A 51 5.07 -2.62 8.91
N ASN A 52 4.83 -1.33 9.16
CA ASN A 52 5.39 -0.59 10.29
C ASN A 52 4.40 -0.39 11.44
N CYS A 53 3.15 -0.86 11.36
CA CYS A 53 2.16 -0.76 12.43
C CYS A 53 2.42 -1.67 13.66
N GLU A 54 3.67 -2.07 13.89
CA GLU A 54 4.16 -2.33 15.25
C GLU A 54 4.61 -1.03 15.96
N GLU A 55 4.69 0.11 15.26
CA GLU A 55 5.03 1.42 15.82
C GLU A 55 4.10 2.54 15.29
N ASN A 56 3.70 3.44 16.20
CA ASN A 56 2.67 4.48 16.05
C ASN A 56 2.75 5.32 14.75
N ILE A 57 1.86 5.06 13.81
CA ILE A 57 1.68 5.89 12.61
C ILE A 57 0.52 6.86 12.86
N ILE A 58 0.84 7.94 13.57
CA ILE A 58 0.04 9.16 13.63
C ILE A 58 -0.28 9.56 12.19
N SER A 59 -1.55 9.86 11.88
CA SER A 59 -2.09 10.29 10.58
C SER A 59 -1.09 11.02 9.68
N LEU A 60 -0.30 10.28 8.90
CA LEU A 60 0.60 10.88 7.94
C LEU A 60 -0.23 11.24 6.72
N ASP A 61 -0.51 12.53 6.52
CA ASP A 61 -1.04 12.97 5.23
C ASP A 61 0.11 12.84 4.20
N PRO A 62 0.03 11.91 3.23
CA PRO A 62 1.09 11.75 2.25
C PRO A 62 1.33 13.05 1.47
N TYR A 63 0.33 13.92 1.33
CA TYR A 63 0.43 15.19 0.61
C TYR A 63 1.08 16.31 1.42
N ASN A 64 1.13 16.17 2.76
CA ASN A 64 1.89 17.08 3.60
C ASN A 64 3.38 16.70 3.55
N PHE A 65 4.24 17.69 3.25
CA PHE A 65 5.67 17.45 3.04
C PHE A 65 6.36 16.96 4.32
N GLU A 66 5.97 17.48 5.49
CA GLU A 66 6.57 17.13 6.79
C GLU A 66 6.17 15.72 7.27
N ASP A 67 4.97 15.27 6.88
CA ASP A 67 4.46 13.94 7.17
C ASP A 67 4.89 12.89 6.15
N ASN A 68 5.58 13.32 5.09
CA ASN A 68 6.13 12.41 4.11
C ASN A 68 7.19 11.52 4.79
N ILE A 69 6.97 10.21 4.76
CA ILE A 69 7.90 9.20 5.26
C ILE A 69 9.31 9.41 4.71
N ILE A 70 9.45 9.81 3.45
CA ILE A 70 10.75 10.11 2.84
C ILE A 70 11.44 11.24 3.59
N TYR A 71 10.71 12.31 3.94
CA TYR A 71 11.26 13.41 4.72
C TYR A 71 11.70 12.92 6.10
N LYS A 72 10.88 12.13 6.81
CA LYS A 72 11.24 11.56 8.13
C LYS A 72 12.47 10.63 8.08
N ILE A 73 12.60 9.82 7.02
CA ILE A 73 13.77 8.96 6.81
C ILE A 73 15.01 9.83 6.55
N LEU A 74 14.91 10.84 5.68
CA LEU A 74 16.00 11.74 5.36
C LEU A 74 16.45 12.54 6.58
N THR A 75 15.52 13.08 7.38
CA THR A 75 15.85 13.83 8.60
C THR A 75 16.50 12.94 9.64
N ASN A 76 15.99 11.71 9.86
CA ASN A 76 16.61 10.75 10.76
C ASN A 76 18.03 10.40 10.29
N GLN A 77 18.22 10.10 9.00
CA GLN A 77 19.56 9.81 8.45
C GLN A 77 20.52 10.99 8.60
N LEU A 78 20.05 12.21 8.31
CA LEU A 78 20.84 13.44 8.51
C LEU A 78 21.21 13.62 9.99
N GLU A 79 20.31 13.30 10.92
CA GLU A 79 20.56 13.40 12.35
C GLU A 79 21.57 12.35 12.82
N GLN A 80 21.50 11.11 12.34
CA GLN A 80 22.53 10.10 12.62
C GLN A 80 23.91 10.54 12.12
N ASN A 81 23.98 11.13 10.92
CA ASN A 81 25.24 11.62 10.37
C ASN A 81 25.81 12.80 11.17
N LYS A 82 24.96 13.64 11.77
CA LYS A 82 25.39 14.71 12.69
C LYS A 82 25.94 14.17 14.00
N ARG A 83 25.42 13.03 14.50
CA ARG A 83 25.91 12.39 15.73
C ARG A 83 27.28 11.71 15.57
N LEU A 84 27.68 11.45 14.32
CA LEU A 84 28.95 10.80 13.99
C LEU A 84 30.12 11.79 13.81
N ASN A 85 29.86 13.10 13.72
CA ASN A 85 30.87 14.17 13.61
C ASN A 85 30.94 14.98 14.90
#